data_AF-A0A2E7DA98-F1
#
_entry.id   AF-A0A2E7DA98-F1
#
_cell.length_a   1.000
_cell.length_b   1.000
_cell.length_c   1.000
_cell.angle_alpha   90.00
_cell.angle_beta   90.00
_cell.angle_gamma   90.00
#
_symmetry.space_group_name_H-M   'P 1'
#
loop_
_entity.id
_entity.type
_entity.pdbx_description
1 polymer ?
#
loop_
_entity_poly.entity_id
_entity_poly.type
_entity_poly.pdbx_seq_one_letter_code
_entity_poly.pdbx_strand_id
1 'polypeptide(L)' 'MRDCLVQLPDRQREIIQTHYFDDLTVEEVSARFKRSVEAVYKSLQRIRRSLHECIERKLAAEGEL' A
#
# COMPACT_ATOMS: atom_id res chain seq x y z
N MET A 1 3.84 -4.15 11.27
CA MET A 1 3.03 -3.95 10.03
C MET A 1 2.23 -2.65 10.02
N ARG A 2 1.45 -2.32 11.07
CA ARG A 2 0.67 -1.06 11.14
C ARG A 2 1.56 0.18 11.02
N ASP A 3 2.74 0.20 11.62
CA ASP A 3 3.66 1.35 11.56
C ASP A 3 4.08 1.69 10.13
N CYS A 4 4.28 0.68 9.28
CA CYS A 4 4.65 0.88 7.88
C CYS A 4 3.49 1.45 7.04
N LEU A 5 2.25 1.12 7.40
CA LEU A 5 1.07 1.72 6.77
C LEU A 5 0.92 3.21 7.13
N VAL A 6 1.34 3.62 8.33
CA VAL A 6 1.32 5.03 8.76
C VAL A 6 2.33 5.88 7.98
N GLN A 7 3.44 5.29 7.50
CA GLN A 7 4.42 6.02 6.67
C GLN A 7 3.96 6.25 5.22
N LEU A 8 2.91 5.55 4.78
CA LEU A 8 2.34 5.80 3.47
C LEU A 8 1.59 7.14 3.46
N PRO A 9 1.66 7.91 2.35
CA PRO A 9 0.76 9.05 2.13
C PRO A 9 -0.71 8.64 2.27
N ASP A 10 -1.57 9.52 2.77
CA ASP A 10 -2.96 9.16 3.11
C ASP A 10 -3.71 8.54 1.93
N ARG A 11 -3.56 9.09 0.73
CA ARG A 11 -4.20 8.55 -0.46
C ARG A 11 -3.69 7.18 -0.87
N GLN A 12 -2.43 6.87 -0.59
CA GLN A 12 -1.87 5.53 -0.80
C GLN A 12 -2.41 4.54 0.23
N ARG A 13 -2.54 4.99 1.48
CA ARG A 13 -3.14 4.22 2.58
C ARG A 13 -4.59 3.86 2.28
N GLU A 14 -5.39 4.80 1.77
CA GLU A 14 -6.77 4.54 1.37
C GLU A 14 -6.88 3.51 0.24
N ILE A 15 -6.06 3.62 -0.81
CA ILE A 15 -6.06 2.67 -1.93
C ILE A 15 -5.76 1.25 -1.46
N ILE A 16 -4.74 1.07 -0.62
CA ILE A 16 -4.37 -0.26 -0.15
C ILE A 16 -5.35 -0.80 0.89
N GLN A 17 -5.95 0.06 1.70
CA GLN A 17 -7.01 -0.34 2.62
C GLN A 17 -8.22 -0.86 1.85
N THR A 18 -8.70 -0.11 0.86
CA THR A 18 -9.84 -0.55 0.05
C THR A 18 -9.53 -1.83 -0.73
N HIS A 19 -8.32 -1.99 -1.27
CA HIS A 19 -8.00 -3.20 -2.02
C HIS A 19 -7.89 -4.46 -1.15
N TYR A 20 -7.27 -4.37 0.03
CA TYR A 20 -7.00 -5.56 0.87
C TYR A 20 -7.97 -5.78 2.03
N PHE A 21 -8.62 -4.72 2.53
CA PHE A 21 -9.55 -4.82 3.67
C PHE A 21 -11.01 -4.83 3.21
N ASP A 22 -11.33 -4.09 2.15
CA ASP A 22 -12.67 -4.10 1.56
C ASP A 22 -12.78 -5.15 0.41
N ASP A 23 -11.70 -5.90 0.13
CA ASP A 23 -11.60 -6.92 -0.94
C ASP A 23 -12.03 -6.43 -2.34
N LEU A 24 -11.81 -5.13 -2.61
CA LEU A 24 -12.16 -4.56 -3.90
C LEU A 24 -11.12 -4.89 -4.97
N THR A 25 -11.60 -5.21 -6.16
CA THR A 25 -10.78 -5.36 -7.37
C THR A 25 -10.14 -4.03 -7.78
N VAL A 26 -9.14 -4.10 -8.65
CA VAL A 26 -8.44 -2.91 -9.17
C VAL A 26 -9.40 -2.01 -9.94
N GLU A 27 -10.36 -2.59 -10.64
CA GLU A 27 -11.43 -1.93 -11.39
C GLU A 27 -12.38 -1.17 -10.46
N GLU A 28 -12.79 -1.78 -9.34
CA GLU A 28 -13.65 -1.13 -8.34
C GLU A 28 -12.92 0.01 -7.62
N VAL A 29 -11.64 -0.20 -7.29
CA VAL A 29 -10.77 0.87 -6.75
C VAL A 29 -10.63 2.00 -7.79
N SER A 30 -10.44 1.67 -9.06
CA SER A 30 -10.35 2.63 -10.16
C SER A 30 -11.61 3.51 -10.23
N ALA A 31 -12.78 2.89 -10.15
CA ALA A 31 -14.07 3.59 -10.15
C ALA A 31 -14.23 4.47 -8.90
N ARG A 32 -13.96 3.92 -7.70
CA ARG A 32 -14.10 4.63 -6.42
C ARG A 32 -13.22 5.86 -6.32
N PHE A 33 -11.95 5.76 -6.76
CA PHE A 33 -10.98 6.86 -6.66
C PHE A 33 -10.94 7.75 -7.89
N LYS A 34 -11.80 7.52 -8.90
CA LYS A 34 -11.83 8.21 -10.20
C LYS A 34 -10.44 8.28 -10.84
N ARG A 35 -9.77 7.13 -10.92
CA ARG A 35 -8.46 6.97 -11.56
C ARG A 35 -8.57 5.97 -12.69
N SER A 36 -7.55 5.90 -13.55
CA SER A 36 -7.43 4.78 -14.49
C SER A 36 -6.94 3.53 -13.76
N VAL A 37 -7.31 2.36 -14.28
CA VAL A 37 -6.86 1.05 -13.79
C VAL A 37 -5.33 0.99 -13.76
N GLU A 38 -4.66 1.51 -14.80
CA GLU A 38 -3.19 1.59 -14.85
C GLU A 38 -2.61 2.45 -13.72
N ALA A 39 -3.25 3.59 -13.40
CA ALA A 39 -2.81 4.43 -12.29
C ALA A 39 -3.01 3.75 -10.93
N VAL A 40 -4.04 2.90 -10.78
CA VAL A 40 -4.24 2.08 -9.58
C VAL A 40 -3.14 1.03 -9.48
N TYR A 41 -2.83 0.29 -10.56
CA TYR A 41 -1.72 -0.67 -10.57
C TYR A 41 -0.39 -0.01 -10.19
N LYS A 42 -0.04 1.13 -10.81
CA LYS A 42 1.18 1.89 -10.48
C LYS A 42 1.17 2.42 -9.04
N SER A 43 -0.01 2.70 -8.48
CA SER A 43 -0.13 3.08 -7.07
C SER A 43 0.13 1.88 -6.17
N LEU A 44 -0.53 0.74 -6.41
CA LEU A 44 -0.35 -0.50 -5.65
C LEU A 44 1.11 -0.99 -5.69
N GLN A 45 1.76 -0.93 -6.85
CA GLN A 45 3.18 -1.29 -6.97
C GLN A 45 4.08 -0.43 -6.08
N ARG A 46 3.90 0.90 -6.11
CA ARG A 46 4.66 1.83 -5.28
C ARG A 46 4.42 1.59 -3.80
N ILE A 47 3.15 1.37 -3.42
CA ILE A 47 2.77 1.09 -2.04
C ILE A 47 3.43 -0.20 -1.54
N ARG A 48 3.35 -1.29 -2.32
CA ARG A 48 3.98 -2.57 -1.97
C ARG A 48 5.49 -2.42 -1.79
N ARG A 49 6.17 -1.65 -2.64
CA ARG A 49 7.60 -1.37 -2.49
C ARG A 49 7.90 -0.61 -1.19
N SER A 50 7.18 0.48 -0.91
CA SER A 50 7.39 1.24 0.33
C SER A 50 7.11 0.42 1.59
N LEU A 51 6.10 -0.45 1.56
CA LEU A 51 5.84 -1.38 2.64
C LEU A 51 6.96 -2.41 2.81
N HIS A 52 7.45 -2.98 1.70
CA HIS A 52 8.57 -3.92 1.71
C HIS A 52 9.81 -3.28 2.34
N GLU A 53 10.22 -2.11 1.87
CA GLU A 53 11.39 -1.37 2.39
C GLU A 53 11.25 -1.06 3.88
N CYS A 54 10.06 -0.65 4.34
CA CYS A 54 9.83 -0.38 5.76
C CYS A 54 9.90 -1.66 6.61
N ILE A 55 9.32 -2.76 6.13
CA ILE A 55 9.33 -4.04 6.83
C ILE A 55 10.76 -4.59 6.88
N GLU A 56 11.50 -4.58 5.77
CA GLU A 56 12.89 -5.01 5.72
C GLU A 56 13.77 -4.22 6.70
N ARG A 57 13.64 -2.89 6.72
CA ARG A 57 14.37 -2.06 7.68
C ARG A 57 14.06 -2.41 9.14
N LYS A 58 12.79 -2.67 9.45
CA LYS A 58 12.38 -3.08 10.81
C LYS A 58 12.92 -4.45 11.16
N LEU A 59 12.78 -5.43 10.28
CA LEU A 59 13.30 -6.78 10.49
C LEU A 59 14.83 -6.79 10.66
N ALA A 60 15.55 -5.99 9.87
CA ALA A 60 17.00 -5.84 10.02
C ALA A 60 17.38 -5.24 11.38
N ALA A 61 16.66 -4.21 11.85
CA ALA A 61 16.88 -3.60 13.16
C ALA A 61 16.49 -4.52 14.34
N GLU A 62 15.54 -5.43 14.16
CA GLU A 62 15.19 -6.46 15.16
C GLU A 62 16.19 -7.62 15.21
N GLY A 63 17.00 -7.81 14.15
CA GLY A 63 18.00 -8.88 14.04
C GLY A 63 19.41 -8.55 14.57
N GLU A 64 19.62 -7.36 15.14
CA GLU A 64 20.90 -6.92 15.74
C GLU A 64 20.98 -7.18 17.26
N LEU A 65 20.25 -8.17 17.79
CA LEU A 65 20.26 -8.60 19.20
C LEU A 65 20.95 -9.95 19.40
#